data_AF-A0A1C3IVR1-F1
#
_entry.id   AF-A0A1C3IVR1-F1
#
_cell.length_a   1.000
_cell.length_b   1.000
_cell.length_c   1.000
_cell.angle_alpha   90.00
_cell.angle_beta   90.00
_cell.angle_gamma   90.00
#
_symmetry.space_group_name_H-M   'P 1'
#
loop_
_entity.id
_entity.type
_entity.pdbx_description
1 polymer ?
#
loop_
_entity_poly.entity_id
_entity_poly.type
_entity_poly.pdbx_seq_one_letter_code
_entity_poly.pdbx_strand_id
1 'polypeptide(L)'
;MSIITVFRKDLEHGLRGEGFTSRKIEQFVRVFNSVDSSQGVMLQLDSTRAMLVNVNGTEQGLCLEDFITAWWVFWVVVYNTIENEKLQSEALGAVRSLFFISACNKSPSQTTQMQMWWRDTADQHGYPTLEAG
;
A
#
# COMPACT_ATOMS: atom_id res chain seq x y z
N MET A 1 -11.74 6.85 16.01
CA MET A 1 -10.51 6.41 15.31
C MET A 1 -10.77 5.00 14.79
N SER A 2 -10.50 4.76 13.50
CA SER A 2 -10.61 3.43 12.89
C SER A 2 -9.22 2.80 12.85
N ILE A 3 -9.08 1.55 13.31
CA ILE A 3 -7.83 0.79 13.23
C ILE A 3 -7.93 -0.08 11.97
N ILE A 4 -6.99 0.11 11.04
CA ILE A 4 -6.82 -0.74 9.88
C ILE A 4 -6.01 -1.96 10.32
N THR A 5 -6.52 -3.15 10.05
CA THR A 5 -5.86 -4.42 10.39
C THR A 5 -5.65 -5.24 9.12
N VAL A 6 -4.44 -5.73 8.90
CA VAL A 6 -4.11 -6.66 7.82
C VAL A 6 -3.29 -7.83 8.36
N PHE A 7 -3.38 -9.00 7.73
CA PHE A 7 -2.46 -10.08 8.10
C PHE A 7 -1.06 -9.76 7.61
N ARG A 8 -0.07 -9.99 8.47
CA ARG A 8 1.34 -9.78 8.16
C ARG A 8 1.77 -10.58 6.93
N LYS A 9 1.32 -11.83 6.82
CA LYS A 9 1.66 -12.73 5.70
C LYS A 9 1.22 -12.17 4.34
N ASP A 10 0.06 -11.51 4.27
CA ASP A 10 -0.49 -11.00 3.01
C ASP A 10 0.27 -9.75 2.56
N LEU A 11 0.62 -8.88 3.53
CA LEU A 11 1.48 -7.74 3.29
C LEU A 11 2.90 -8.17 2.86
N GLU A 12 3.49 -9.14 3.56
CA GLU A 12 4.81 -9.66 3.20
C GLU A 12 4.80 -10.30 1.80
N HIS A 13 3.76 -11.06 1.47
CA HIS A 13 3.61 -11.65 0.13
C HIS A 13 3.60 -10.59 -0.96
N GLY A 14 2.79 -9.53 -0.80
CA GLY A 14 2.75 -8.41 -1.74
C GLY A 14 4.11 -7.70 -1.87
N LEU A 15 4.75 -7.38 -0.75
CA LEU A 15 6.06 -6.69 -0.74
C LEU A 15 7.16 -7.54 -1.40
N ARG A 16 7.12 -8.86 -1.21
CA ARG A 16 8.04 -9.79 -1.90
C ARG A 16 7.81 -9.82 -3.41
N GLY A 17 6.56 -9.76 -3.85
CA GLY A 17 6.20 -9.64 -5.27
C GLY A 17 6.83 -8.40 -5.93
N GLU A 18 7.04 -7.35 -5.14
CA GLU A 18 7.68 -6.10 -5.56
C GLU A 18 9.21 -6.09 -5.34
N GLY A 19 9.81 -7.22 -4.96
CA GLY A 19 11.26 -7.36 -4.81
C GLY A 19 11.82 -6.87 -3.47
N PHE A 20 11.00 -6.64 -2.45
CA PHE A 20 11.49 -6.23 -1.14
C PHE A 20 12.30 -7.34 -0.46
N THR A 21 13.45 -6.98 0.10
CA THR A 21 14.24 -7.87 0.96
C THR A 21 13.60 -7.99 2.34
N SER A 22 13.94 -9.02 3.11
CA SER A 22 13.46 -9.18 4.49
C SER A 22 13.75 -7.93 5.31
N ARG A 23 14.93 -7.33 5.11
CA ARG A 23 15.35 -6.10 5.79
C ARG A 23 14.42 -4.92 5.50
N LYS A 24 14.08 -4.69 4.22
CA LYS A 24 13.18 -3.58 3.83
C LYS A 24 11.75 -3.80 4.35
N ILE A 25 11.29 -5.05 4.36
CA ILE A 25 10.00 -5.42 4.95
C ILE A 25 10.00 -5.11 6.44
N GLU A 26 11.01 -5.56 7.20
CA GLU A 26 11.12 -5.25 8.64
C GLU A 26 11.16 -3.74 8.89
N GLN A 27 11.86 -2.99 8.05
CA GLN A 27 11.88 -1.53 8.11
C GLN A 27 10.48 -0.92 7.93
N PHE A 28 9.71 -1.41 6.97
CA PHE A 28 8.35 -0.95 6.70
C PHE A 28 7.39 -1.28 7.85
N VAL A 29 7.37 -2.54 8.32
CA VAL A 29 6.39 -3.00 9.31
C VAL A 29 6.58 -2.42 10.72
N ARG A 30 7.70 -1.75 11.00
CA ARG A 30 7.96 -1.08 12.29
C ARG A 30 6.95 -0.02 12.69
N VAL A 31 6.27 0.61 11.74
CA VAL A 31 5.28 1.65 12.04
C VAL A 31 3.94 1.07 12.51
N PHE A 32 3.76 -0.25 12.38
CA PHE A 32 2.54 -0.96 12.73
C PHE A 32 2.64 -1.54 14.14
N ASN A 33 1.50 -1.58 14.82
CA ASN A 33 1.35 -2.38 16.04
C ASN A 33 1.11 -3.83 15.63
N SER A 34 1.99 -4.75 16.06
CA SER A 34 1.81 -6.18 15.81
C SER A 34 0.92 -6.80 16.88
N VAL A 35 -0.05 -7.62 16.46
CA VAL A 35 -0.98 -8.33 17.34
C VAL A 35 -1.06 -9.80 16.92
N ASP A 36 -0.82 -10.71 17.86
CA ASP A 36 -0.98 -12.14 17.61
C ASP A 36 -2.45 -12.54 17.57
N SER A 37 -2.83 -13.34 16.59
CA SER A 37 -4.15 -13.96 16.48
C SER A 37 -4.03 -15.47 16.29
N SER A 38 -5.14 -16.20 16.47
CA SER A 38 -5.23 -17.63 16.18
C SER A 38 -4.94 -17.98 14.72
N GLN A 39 -5.02 -17.01 13.81
CA GLN A 39 -4.79 -17.17 12.36
C GLN A 39 -3.40 -16.64 11.92
N GLY A 40 -2.59 -16.14 12.86
CA GLY A 40 -1.25 -15.59 12.62
C GLY A 40 -1.10 -14.14 13.10
N VAL A 41 0.05 -13.54 12.78
CA VAL A 41 0.37 -12.15 13.17
C VAL A 41 -0.43 -11.17 12.31
N MET A 42 -1.12 -10.24 12.96
CA MET A 42 -1.81 -9.12 12.35
C MET A 42 -1.03 -7.83 12.58
N LEU A 43 -1.08 -6.93 11.61
CA LEU A 43 -0.49 -5.60 11.68
C LEU A 43 -1.62 -4.57 11.75
N GLN A 44 -1.57 -3.72 12.77
CA GLN A 44 -2.55 -2.70 13.05
C GLN A 44 -1.96 -1.31 12.89
N LEU A 45 -2.71 -0.43 12.24
CA LEU A 45 -2.34 0.97 12.10
C LEU A 45 -3.57 1.85 12.25
N ASP A 46 -3.42 2.98 12.93
CA ASP A 46 -4.48 3.98 12.98
C ASP A 46 -4.71 4.57 11.58
N SER A 47 -5.97 4.63 11.15
CA SER A 47 -6.39 5.20 9.84
C SER A 47 -5.84 6.60 9.59
N THR A 48 -5.76 7.46 10.61
CA THR A 48 -5.16 8.80 10.49
C THR A 48 -3.67 8.70 10.19
N ARG A 49 -2.96 7.80 10.87
CA ARG A 49 -1.53 7.54 10.63
C ARG A 49 -1.27 6.90 9.28
N ALA A 50 -2.19 6.07 8.79
CA ALA A 50 -2.12 5.47 7.46
C ALA A 50 -2.25 6.51 6.34
N MET A 51 -3.05 7.56 6.56
CA MET A 51 -3.24 8.67 5.61
C MET A 51 -2.10 9.69 5.66
N LEU A 52 -1.38 9.80 6.78
CA LEU A 52 -0.22 10.69 6.96
C LEU A 52 1.09 10.05 6.47
N VAL A 53 1.06 9.55 5.24
CA VAL A 53 2.17 8.88 4.56
C VAL A 53 3.51 9.66 4.75
N ASN A 54 3.52 10.98 4.61
CA ASN A 54 4.73 11.81 4.81
C ASN A 54 5.39 11.73 6.20
N VAL A 55 4.67 11.37 7.26
CA VAL A 55 5.22 11.30 8.64
C VAL A 55 5.98 9.99 8.88
N ASN A 56 5.62 8.92 8.16
CA ASN A 56 6.21 7.59 8.34
C ASN A 56 7.56 7.42 7.60
N GLY A 57 7.83 8.26 6.59
CA GLY A 57 9.03 8.15 5.75
C GLY A 57 10.35 8.37 6.48
N THR A 58 10.37 9.23 7.50
CA THR A 58 11.57 9.51 8.31
C THR A 58 11.96 8.37 9.25
N GLU A 59 11.02 7.52 9.66
CA GLU A 59 11.28 6.42 10.61
C GLU A 59 11.61 5.08 9.93
N GLN A 60 11.13 4.87 8.71
CA GLN A 60 11.28 3.58 8.00
C GLN A 60 12.65 3.43 7.32
N GLY A 61 13.36 4.53 7.04
CA GLY A 61 14.70 4.47 6.40
C GLY A 61 14.68 3.80 5.02
N LEU A 62 13.54 3.91 4.32
CA LEU A 62 13.35 3.50 2.93
C LEU A 62 13.65 4.69 2.02
N CYS A 63 14.09 4.44 0.79
CA CYS A 63 14.10 5.49 -0.23
C CYS A 63 12.67 5.85 -0.62
N LEU A 64 12.47 7.01 -1.25
CA LEU A 64 11.13 7.48 -1.63
C LEU A 64 10.38 6.45 -2.50
N GLU A 65 11.08 5.78 -3.41
CA GLU A 65 10.50 4.74 -4.28
C GLU A 65 10.02 3.53 -3.48
N ASP A 66 10.89 2.91 -2.68
CA ASP A 66 10.52 1.79 -1.80
C ASP A 66 9.39 2.19 -0.85
N PHE A 67 9.42 3.43 -0.37
CA PHE A 67 8.41 3.96 0.51
C PHE A 67 7.04 4.03 -0.19
N ILE A 68 6.96 4.63 -1.39
CA ILE A 68 5.71 4.70 -2.18
C ILE A 68 5.19 3.29 -2.50
N THR A 69 6.07 2.40 -2.95
CA THR A 69 5.69 1.03 -3.30
C THR A 69 5.19 0.25 -2.10
N ALA A 70 5.84 0.35 -0.95
CA ALA A 70 5.40 -0.37 0.24
C ALA A 70 4.03 0.08 0.74
N TRP A 71 3.78 1.39 0.75
CA TRP A 71 2.47 1.95 1.09
C TRP A 71 1.40 1.58 0.06
N TRP A 72 1.75 1.53 -1.22
CA TRP A 72 0.82 1.10 -2.27
C TRP A 72 0.41 -0.35 -2.06
N VAL A 73 1.37 -1.26 -1.83
CA VAL A 73 1.08 -2.66 -1.52
C VAL A 73 0.18 -2.78 -0.28
N PHE A 74 0.47 -2.02 0.79
CA PHE A 74 -0.37 -2.01 1.98
C PHE A 74 -1.82 -1.65 1.64
N TRP A 75 -2.05 -0.58 0.90
CA TRP A 75 -3.41 -0.15 0.54
C TRP A 75 -4.11 -1.10 -0.42
N VAL A 76 -3.38 -1.80 -1.30
CA VAL A 76 -3.93 -2.89 -2.12
C VAL A 76 -4.38 -4.06 -1.24
N VAL A 77 -3.58 -4.46 -0.26
CA VAL A 77 -3.97 -5.50 0.71
C VAL A 77 -5.20 -5.07 1.49
N VAL A 78 -5.26 -3.84 1.99
CA VAL A 78 -6.45 -3.30 2.69
C VAL A 78 -7.68 -3.36 1.78
N TYR A 79 -7.57 -2.86 0.54
CA TYR A 79 -8.68 -2.84 -0.42
C TYR A 79 -9.23 -4.25 -0.70
N ASN A 80 -8.35 -5.25 -0.82
CA ASN A 80 -8.73 -6.63 -1.12
C ASN A 80 -9.25 -7.43 0.09
N THR A 81 -9.03 -6.95 1.31
CA THR A 81 -9.34 -7.69 2.55
C THR A 81 -10.47 -7.07 3.37
N ILE A 82 -10.82 -5.81 3.11
CA ILE A 82 -11.80 -5.08 3.90
C ILE A 82 -13.23 -5.31 3.40
N GLU A 83 -14.16 -5.56 4.32
CA GLU A 83 -15.60 -5.70 4.03
C GLU A 83 -16.38 -4.37 4.19
N ASN A 84 -15.73 -3.34 4.75
CA ASN A 84 -16.34 -2.04 5.00
C ASN A 84 -16.25 -1.14 3.75
N GLU A 85 -17.38 -0.81 3.13
CA GLU A 85 -17.44 0.00 1.90
C GLU A 85 -16.74 1.36 2.03
N LYS A 86 -16.87 2.03 3.18
CA LYS A 86 -16.22 3.33 3.41
C LYS A 86 -14.70 3.19 3.40
N LEU A 87 -14.17 2.24 4.14
CA LEU A 87 -12.72 2.00 4.20
C LEU A 87 -12.19 1.43 2.89
N GLN A 88 -13.01 0.67 2.14
CA GLN A 88 -12.68 0.24 0.79
C GLN A 88 -12.52 1.44 -0.16
N SER A 89 -13.43 2.42 -0.10
CA SER A 89 -13.32 3.66 -0.88
C SER A 89 -12.10 4.50 -0.48
N GLU A 90 -11.78 4.58 0.82
CA GLU A 90 -10.59 5.26 1.32
C GLU A 90 -9.31 4.58 0.80
N ALA A 91 -9.25 3.24 0.87
CA ALA A 91 -8.15 2.45 0.34
C ALA A 91 -7.99 2.66 -1.16
N LEU A 92 -9.08 2.62 -1.92
CA LEU A 92 -9.05 2.89 -3.36
C LEU A 92 -8.48 4.27 -3.68
N GLY A 93 -8.91 5.30 -2.95
CA GLY A 93 -8.36 6.66 -3.07
C GLY A 93 -6.87 6.73 -2.78
N ALA A 94 -6.40 6.01 -1.76
CA ALA A 94 -4.99 5.95 -1.40
C ALA A 94 -4.14 5.23 -2.46
N VAL A 95 -4.60 4.06 -2.95
CA VAL A 95 -3.92 3.32 -4.03
C VAL A 95 -3.75 4.20 -5.27
N ARG A 96 -4.82 4.87 -5.70
CA ARG A 96 -4.78 5.78 -6.85
C ARG A 96 -3.82 6.95 -6.64
N SER A 97 -3.88 7.58 -5.47
CA SER A 97 -3.00 8.72 -5.14
C SER A 97 -1.52 8.32 -5.19
N LEU A 98 -1.16 7.16 -4.63
CA LEU A 98 0.21 6.65 -4.64
C LEU A 98 0.69 6.30 -6.05
N PHE A 99 -0.20 5.77 -6.90
CA PHE A 99 0.11 5.53 -8.30
C PHE A 99 0.45 6.83 -9.06
N PHE A 100 -0.34 7.90 -8.87
CA PHE A 100 -0.04 9.22 -9.44
C PHE A 100 1.26 9.81 -8.88
N ILE A 101 1.50 9.70 -7.57
CA ILE A 101 2.73 10.18 -6.94
C ILE A 101 3.94 9.42 -7.53
N SER A 102 3.83 8.11 -7.71
CA SER A 102 4.86 7.29 -8.37
C SER A 102 5.14 7.78 -9.80
N ALA A 103 4.08 8.06 -10.58
CA ALA A 103 4.19 8.59 -11.94
C ALA A 103 4.92 9.95 -11.98
N CYS A 104 4.51 10.89 -11.11
CA CYS A 104 5.06 12.24 -11.06
C CYS A 104 6.53 12.27 -10.62
N ASN A 105 6.97 11.33 -9.81
CA ASN A 105 8.37 11.22 -9.39
C ASN A 105 9.28 10.60 -10.47
N LYS A 106 8.74 10.31 -11.67
CA LYS A 106 9.46 9.65 -12.78
C LYS A 106 10.24 8.43 -12.30
N SER A 107 9.69 7.69 -11.33
CA SER A 107 10.30 6.44 -10.92
C SER A 107 10.31 5.54 -12.16
N PRO A 108 11.50 5.20 -12.71
CA PRO A 108 11.59 4.36 -13.91
C PRO A 108 11.04 2.94 -13.68
N SER A 109 10.73 2.65 -12.42
CA SER A 109 10.21 1.43 -11.84
C SER A 109 8.81 1.67 -11.26
N GLN A 110 7.96 2.44 -11.94
CA GLN A 110 6.52 2.21 -11.79
C GLN A 110 6.29 0.72 -12.01
N THR A 111 6.07 0.00 -10.91
CA THR A 111 6.19 -1.45 -10.95
C THR A 111 5.10 -1.98 -11.85
N THR A 112 5.41 -3.02 -12.64
CA THR A 112 4.44 -3.63 -13.55
C THR A 112 3.14 -3.95 -12.82
N GLN A 113 3.19 -4.30 -11.54
CA GLN A 113 1.99 -4.53 -10.71
C GLN A 113 1.14 -3.29 -10.47
N MET A 114 1.72 -2.11 -10.22
CA MET A 114 0.98 -0.86 -10.12
C MET A 114 0.19 -0.56 -11.41
N GLN A 115 0.84 -0.76 -12.57
CA GLN A 115 0.23 -0.57 -13.89
C GLN A 115 -0.85 -1.62 -14.18
N MET A 116 -0.59 -2.88 -13.88
CA MET A 116 -1.57 -3.96 -14.04
C MET A 116 -2.78 -3.73 -13.15
N TRP A 117 -2.59 -3.41 -11.87
CA TRP A 117 -3.69 -3.12 -10.95
C TRP A 117 -4.54 -1.94 -11.44
N TRP A 118 -3.91 -0.86 -11.94
CA TRP A 118 -4.62 0.29 -12.50
C TRP A 118 -5.49 -0.11 -13.70
N ARG A 119 -4.93 -0.91 -14.61
CA ARG A 119 -5.67 -1.41 -15.77
C ARG A 119 -6.80 -2.37 -15.35
N ASP A 120 -6.53 -3.26 -14.41
CA ASP A 120 -7.46 -4.31 -13.99
C ASP A 120 -8.61 -3.73 -13.13
N THR A 121 -8.44 -2.53 -12.57
CA THR A 121 -9.49 -1.78 -11.84
C THR A 121 -10.08 -0.62 -12.65
N ALA A 122 -9.81 -0.56 -13.96
CA ALA A 122 -10.23 0.53 -14.84
C ALA A 122 -11.76 0.71 -14.90
N ASP A 123 -12.52 -0.37 -14.74
CA ASP A 123 -13.98 -0.35 -14.63
C ASP A 123 -14.48 0.48 -13.43
N GLN A 124 -13.67 0.63 -12.39
CA GLN A 124 -13.99 1.37 -11.18
C GLN A 124 -13.61 2.85 -11.23
N HIS A 125 -12.80 3.30 -12.21
CA HIS A 125 -12.45 4.72 -12.38
C HIS A 125 -12.71 5.29 -13.78
N GLY A 126 -12.92 4.45 -14.79
CA GLY A 126 -13.14 4.88 -16.17
C GLY A 126 -11.88 5.29 -16.94
N TYR A 127 -10.67 5.06 -16.41
CA TYR A 127 -9.41 5.47 -17.05
C TYR A 127 -8.42 4.31 -17.17
N PRO A 128 -8.33 3.60 -18.32
CA PRO A 128 -7.48 2.41 -18.47
C PRO A 128 -5.97 2.73 -18.49
N THR A 129 -5.60 3.99 -18.74
CA THR A 129 -4.22 4.48 -18.81
C THR A 129 -4.09 5.85 -18.14
N LEU A 130 -2.89 6.20 -17.65
CA LEU A 130 -2.58 7.56 -17.14
C LEU A 130 -2.58 8.62 -18.25
N GLU A 131 -2.30 8.20 -19.48
CA GLU A 131 -2.34 9.07 -20.65
C GLU A 131 -3.77 9.11 -21.19
N ALA A 132 -4.39 10.29 -21.11
CA ALA A 132 -5.50 10.67 -21.96
C ALA A 132 -4.91 11.51 -23.11
N GLY A 133 -4.78 10.89 -24.29
CA GLY A 133 -4.40 11.58 -25.55
C GLY A 133 -2.94 11.46 -25.91
#